data_AF-A0A6B1YJJ7-F1
#
_entry.id   AF-A0A6B1YJJ7-F1
#
_cell.length_a   1.000
_cell.length_b   1.000
_cell.length_c   1.000
_cell.angle_alpha   90.00
_cell.angle_beta   90.00
_cell.angle_gamma   90.00
#
_symmetry.space_group_name_H-M   'P 1'
#
loop_
_entity.id
_entity.type
_entity.pdbx_description
1 polymer ?
#
loop_
_entity_poly.entity_id
_entity_poly.type
_entity_poly.pdbx_seq_one_letter_code
_entity_poly.pdbx_strand_id
1 'polypeptide(L)'
;MSFDEDDFLKKIQGFAEQGKERIALEKGREALERVGDELDDRVNFRINSVLKVEFEAVCKQNHTTVSREIKRFMTEVVRVQRVF
;
A
#
# COMPACT_ATOMS: atom_id res chain seq x y z
N MET A 1 28.54 -26.01 27.20
CA MET A 1 27.63 -25.05 26.53
C MET A 1 26.44 -25.86 26.07
N SER A 2 25.30 -25.74 26.77
CA SER A 2 24.05 -26.36 26.32
C SER A 2 23.59 -25.63 25.06
N PHE A 3 23.35 -26.39 23.99
CA PHE A 3 22.70 -25.85 22.81
C PHE A 3 21.24 -25.62 23.18
N ASP A 4 20.85 -24.35 23.32
CA ASP A 4 19.49 -23.96 23.66
C ASP A 4 18.63 -24.08 22.39
N GLU A 5 18.03 -25.25 22.17
CA GLU A 5 17.19 -25.54 21.00
C GLU A 5 16.07 -24.51 20.84
N ASP A 6 15.55 -23.98 21.95
CA ASP A 6 14.51 -22.95 21.96
C ASP A 6 15.00 -21.59 21.41
N ASP A 7 16.27 -21.21 21.63
CA ASP A 7 16.83 -19.98 21.06
C ASP A 7 17.08 -20.13 19.55
N PHE A 8 17.47 -21.32 19.12
CA PHE A 8 17.66 -21.64 17.71
C PHE A 8 16.34 -21.61 16.93
N LEU A 9 15.27 -22.22 17.47
CA LEU A 9 13.95 -22.22 16.86
C LEU A 9 13.35 -20.80 16.78
N LYS A 10 13.52 -19.98 17.82
CA LYS A 10 13.10 -18.57 17.81
C LYS A 10 13.83 -17.76 16.74
N LYS A 11 15.14 -17.95 16.57
CA LYS A 11 15.90 -17.32 15.48
C LYS A 11 15.37 -17.70 14.11
N ILE A 12 15.12 -19.00 13.86
CA ILE A 12 14.57 -19.46 12.57
C ILE A 12 13.20 -18.86 12.29
N GLN A 13 12.32 -18.78 13.29
CA GLN A 13 11.02 -18.11 13.13
C GLN A 13 11.18 -16.62 12.79
N GLY A 14 12.07 -15.90 13.48
CA GLY A 14 12.35 -14.50 13.19
C GLY A 14 12.89 -14.26 11.76
N PHE A 15 13.74 -15.15 11.25
CA PHE A 15 14.19 -15.10 9.86
C PHE A 15 13.07 -15.41 8.85
N ALA A 16 12.16 -16.33 9.18
CA ALA A 16 11.02 -16.64 8.32
C ALA A 16 10.01 -15.48 8.25
N GLU A 17 9.77 -14.79 9.36
CA GLU A 17 8.93 -13.60 9.42
C GLU A 17 9.55 -12.42 8.66
N GLN A 18 10.84 -12.14 8.88
CA GLN A 18 11.58 -11.12 8.11
C GLN A 18 11.62 -11.45 6.62
N GLY A 19 11.73 -12.73 6.26
CA GLY A 19 11.67 -13.19 4.88
C GLY A 19 10.31 -12.92 4.24
N LYS A 20 9.20 -13.18 4.97
CA LYS A 20 7.84 -12.90 4.49
C LYS A 20 7.61 -11.41 4.26
N GLU A 21 8.06 -10.55 5.17
CA GLU A 21 7.94 -9.09 5.02
C GLU A 21 8.71 -8.58 3.80
N ARG A 22 9.94 -9.06 3.60
CA ARG A 22 10.76 -8.71 2.43
C ARG A 22 10.13 -9.18 1.11
N ILE A 23 9.61 -10.40 1.07
CA ILE A 23 8.92 -10.96 -0.10
C ILE A 23 7.64 -10.16 -0.40
N ALA A 24 6.89 -9.74 0.62
CA ALA A 24 5.70 -8.92 0.44
C ALA A 24 6.04 -7.53 -0.13
N LEU A 25 7.12 -6.90 0.37
CA LEU A 25 7.65 -5.64 -0.15
C LEU A 25 8.10 -5.76 -1.61
N GLU A 26 8.85 -6.80 -1.96
CA GLU A 26 9.27 -7.04 -3.35
C GLU A 26 8.08 -7.26 -4.27
N LYS A 27 7.09 -8.07 -3.86
CA LYS A 27 5.86 -8.26 -4.65
C LYS A 27 5.07 -6.97 -4.85
N GLY A 28 4.97 -6.14 -3.81
CA GLY A 28 4.33 -4.82 -3.92
C GLY A 28 5.05 -3.92 -4.92
N ARG A 29 6.39 -3.94 -4.91
CA ARG A 29 7.23 -3.17 -5.84
C ARG A 29 7.11 -3.67 -7.29
N GLU A 30 7.16 -4.99 -7.51
CA GLU A 30 6.95 -5.58 -8.83
C GLU A 30 5.53 -5.32 -9.37
N ALA A 31 4.52 -5.35 -8.52
CA ALA A 31 3.15 -5.02 -8.91
C ALA A 31 3.04 -3.56 -9.34
N LEU A 32 3.70 -2.63 -8.62
CA LEU A 32 3.74 -1.21 -8.94
C LEU A 32 4.51 -0.89 -10.23
N GLU A 33 5.60 -1.60 -10.52
CA GLU A 33 6.33 -1.45 -11.80
C GLU A 33 5.48 -1.85 -13.00
N ARG A 34 4.47 -2.70 -12.81
CA ARG A 34 3.48 -3.07 -13.84
C ARG A 34 2.27 -2.16 -13.88
N VAL A 35 2.07 -1.28 -12.89
CA VAL A 35 1.02 -0.25 -12.95
C VAL A 35 1.48 0.80 -13.95
N GLY A 36 1.16 0.59 -15.22
CA GLY A 36 1.30 1.60 -16.25
C GLY A 36 0.39 2.80 -16.01
N ASP A 37 0.43 3.74 -16.95
CA ASP A 37 -0.47 4.91 -16.93
C ASP A 37 -1.90 4.56 -17.37
N GLU A 38 -2.13 3.35 -17.89
CA GLU A 38 -3.45 2.91 -18.32
C GLU A 38 -4.41 2.75 -17.14
N LEU A 39 -5.66 3.16 -17.38
CA LEU A 39 -6.77 3.04 -16.44
C LEU A 39 -7.54 1.78 -16.82
N ASP A 40 -7.03 0.64 -16.38
CA ASP A 40 -7.52 -0.67 -16.83
C ASP A 40 -8.85 -1.07 -16.16
N ASP A 41 -9.20 -0.42 -15.04
CA ASP A 41 -10.35 -0.81 -14.24
C ASP A 41 -11.04 0.38 -13.53
N ARG A 42 -12.27 0.17 -13.06
CA ARG A 42 -13.12 1.16 -12.38
C ARG A 42 -13.45 0.74 -10.96
N VAL A 43 -13.09 1.58 -9.98
CA VAL A 43 -13.50 1.42 -8.58
C VAL A 43 -14.63 2.39 -8.25
N ASN A 44 -15.75 1.87 -7.72
CA ASN A 44 -16.89 2.67 -7.29
C ASN A 44 -16.89 2.83 -5.76
N PHE A 45 -16.68 4.05 -5.27
CA PHE A 45 -16.74 4.37 -3.84
C PHE A 45 -18.10 4.95 -3.46
N ARG A 46 -18.70 4.42 -2.38
CA ARG A 46 -19.82 5.10 -1.72
C ARG A 46 -19.27 6.05 -0.67
N ILE A 47 -19.51 7.34 -0.86
CA ILE A 47 -19.04 8.39 0.06
C ILE A 47 -20.19 9.33 0.38
N ASN A 48 -20.11 9.98 1.55
CA ASN A 48 -21.04 11.04 1.93
C ASN A 48 -20.94 12.21 0.92
N SER A 49 -22.07 12.79 0.55
CA SER A 49 -22.15 13.85 -0.47
C SER A 49 -21.44 15.13 -0.04
N VAL A 50 -21.46 15.50 1.24
CA VAL A 50 -20.76 16.68 1.76
C VAL A 50 -19.26 16.45 1.70
N LEU A 51 -18.78 15.28 2.16
CA LEU A 51 -17.36 14.93 2.07
C LEU A 51 -16.85 14.94 0.62
N LYS A 52 -17.67 14.46 -0.33
CA LYS A 52 -17.35 14.53 -1.75
C LYS A 52 -17.11 15.97 -2.21
N VAL A 53 -18.04 16.88 -1.87
CA VAL A 53 -17.99 18.28 -2.30
C VAL A 53 -16.76 18.98 -1.73
N GLU A 54 -16.50 18.81 -0.44
CA GLU A 54 -15.33 19.41 0.22
C GLU A 54 -14.02 18.87 -0.38
N PHE A 55 -13.93 17.55 -0.58
CA PHE A 55 -12.74 16.94 -1.18
C PHE A 55 -12.53 17.39 -2.63
N GLU A 56 -13.60 17.51 -3.42
CA GLU A 56 -13.54 18.06 -4.78
C GLU A 56 -13.07 19.52 -4.79
N ALA A 57 -13.50 20.35 -3.84
CA ALA A 57 -13.06 21.73 -3.72
C ALA A 57 -11.55 21.80 -3.45
N VAL A 58 -11.04 20.99 -2.52
CA VAL A 58 -9.60 20.88 -2.22
C VAL A 58 -8.82 20.40 -3.45
N CYS A 59 -9.34 19.41 -4.18
CA CYS A 59 -8.69 18.94 -5.41
C CYS A 59 -8.60 20.05 -6.47
N LYS A 60 -9.68 20.82 -6.67
CA LYS A 60 -9.70 21.93 -7.63
C LYS A 60 -8.68 23.03 -7.29
N GLN A 61 -8.57 23.37 -6.00
CA GLN A 61 -7.58 24.36 -5.53
C GLN A 61 -6.14 23.93 -5.83
N ASN A 62 -5.87 22.62 -5.81
CA ASN A 62 -4.56 22.04 -6.07
C ASN A 62 -4.36 21.60 -7.54
N HIS A 63 -5.25 22.02 -8.45
CA HIS A 63 -5.22 21.63 -9.88
C HIS A 63 -5.17 20.11 -10.11
N THR A 64 -5.83 19.35 -9.25
CA THR A 64 -5.91 17.88 -9.31
C THR A 64 -7.36 17.39 -9.38
N THR A 65 -7.55 16.08 -9.50
CA THR A 65 -8.88 15.45 -9.52
C THR A 65 -8.98 14.40 -8.43
N VAL A 66 -10.21 14.13 -7.97
CA VAL A 66 -10.50 13.11 -6.96
C VAL A 66 -9.92 11.75 -7.36
N SER A 67 -10.11 11.32 -8.61
CA SER A 67 -9.58 10.06 -9.11
C SER A 67 -8.05 10.02 -9.11
N ARG A 68 -7.38 11.13 -9.44
CA ARG A 68 -5.91 11.21 -9.44
C ARG A 68 -5.36 11.10 -8.03
N GLU A 69 -5.92 11.84 -7.07
CA GLU A 69 -5.47 11.78 -5.67
C GLU A 69 -5.77 10.42 -5.04
N ILE A 70 -6.90 9.80 -5.34
CA ILE A 70 -7.20 8.44 -4.88
C ILE A 70 -6.21 7.44 -5.50
N LYS A 71 -5.94 7.48 -6.81
CA LYS A 71 -4.95 6.61 -7.45
C LYS A 71 -3.58 6.80 -6.80
N ARG A 72 -3.14 8.05 -6.64
CA ARG A 72 -1.87 8.40 -5.99
C ARG A 72 -1.79 7.87 -4.56
N PHE A 73 -2.84 8.04 -3.76
CA PHE A 73 -2.90 7.53 -2.40
C PHE A 73 -2.82 6.00 -2.37
N MET A 74 -3.60 5.31 -3.21
CA MET A 74 -3.58 3.85 -3.29
C MET A 74 -2.20 3.33 -3.73
N THR A 75 -1.60 3.95 -4.75
CA THR A 75 -0.23 3.66 -5.19
C THR A 75 0.75 3.84 -4.04
N GLU A 76 0.65 4.92 -3.28
CA GLU A 76 1.54 5.19 -2.16
C GLU A 76 1.37 4.16 -1.04
N VAL A 77 0.14 3.85 -0.65
CA VAL A 77 -0.18 2.84 0.37
C VAL A 77 0.36 1.46 -0.02
N VAL A 78 0.22 1.06 -1.30
CA VAL A 78 0.81 -0.19 -1.81
C VAL A 78 2.34 -0.11 -1.81
N ARG A 79 2.92 1.04 -2.12
CA ARG A 79 4.37 1.24 -2.12
C ARG A 79 4.97 1.12 -0.73
N VAL A 80 4.32 1.73 0.27
CA VAL A 80 4.81 1.75 1.66
C VAL A 80 4.28 0.58 2.50
N GLN A 81 3.37 -0.24 1.95
CA GLN A 81 2.68 -1.34 2.64
C GLN A 81 2.04 -0.92 3.98
N ARG A 82 1.52 0.32 4.04
CA ARG A 82 0.95 0.93 5.25
C ARG A 82 -0.10 1.98 4.91
N VAL A 83 -1.17 2.02 5.72
CA VAL A 83 -2.13 3.13 5.74
C VAL A 83 -1.73 4.06 6.89
N PHE A 84 -1.69 5.36 6.61
CA PHE A 84 -1.34 6.41 7.59
C PHE A 84 -2.52 6.76 8.49
#